data_AF-A0A6N6ZLD9-F1
#
_entry.id   AF-A0A6N6ZLD9-F1
#
_cell.length_a   1.000
_cell.length_b   1.000
_cell.length_c   1.000
_cell.angle_alpha   90.00
_cell.angle_beta   90.00
_cell.angle_gamma   90.00
#
_symmetry.space_group_name_H-M   'P 1'
#
loop_
_entity.id
_entity.type
_entity.pdbx_description
1 polymer ?
#
loop_
_entity_poly.entity_id
_entity_poly.type
_entity_poly.pdbx_seq_one_letter_code
_entity_poly.pdbx_strand_id
1 'polypeptide(L)'
;MLKSYLLAALEQAHYQLEADGSIRGSVPTCPGVWARTGTLEQCRSSLETLLEQWILQRVWAHEPLPEINGQKLAVHVPGADFAPTTSVAPLSHGSAAMAGLTPEEEAAAIFALVGMMLDQQKHRIVSIRPVESAWSREGRRQIHASHRLR
;
A
#
# COMPACT_ATOMS: atom_id res chain seq x y z
N MET A 1 3.95 16.71 5.51
CA MET A 1 3.67 15.68 4.48
C MET A 1 2.48 14.82 4.89
N LEU A 2 2.59 13.78 5.73
CA LEU A 2 1.40 12.99 6.14
C LEU A 2 0.41 13.78 7.01
N LYS A 3 0.90 14.43 8.09
CA LYS A 3 0.06 15.27 8.95
C LYS A 3 -0.69 16.36 8.17
N SER A 4 0.00 17.02 7.24
CA SER A 4 -0.57 18.07 6.39
C SER A 4 -1.71 17.56 5.50
N TYR A 5 -1.53 16.37 4.92
CA TYR A 5 -2.57 15.71 4.13
C TYR A 5 -3.78 15.32 4.99
N LEU A 6 -3.53 14.77 6.18
CA LEU A 6 -4.58 14.38 7.12
C LEU A 6 -5.40 15.58 7.59
N LEU A 7 -4.75 16.69 7.95
CA LEU A 7 -5.42 17.93 8.31
C LEU A 7 -6.24 18.49 7.13
N ALA A 8 -5.69 18.51 5.92
CA ALA A 8 -6.41 18.97 4.73
C ALA A 8 -7.67 18.13 4.45
N ALA A 9 -7.63 16.82 4.70
CA ALA A 9 -8.79 15.94 4.58
C ALA A 9 -9.83 16.18 5.68
N LEU A 10 -9.40 16.38 6.92
CA LEU A 10 -10.31 16.71 8.04
C LEU A 10 -10.95 18.10 7.89
N GLU A 11 -10.27 19.06 7.26
CA GLU A 11 -10.86 20.37 6.94
C GLU A 11 -12.05 20.25 5.96
N GLN A 12 -12.08 19.21 5.13
CA GLN A 12 -13.19 18.91 4.23
C GLN A 12 -14.26 18.01 4.87
N ALA A 13 -14.14 17.70 6.16
CA ALA A 13 -15.12 16.89 6.85
C ALA A 13 -16.47 17.60 6.96
N HIS A 14 -17.54 16.89 6.60
CA HIS A 14 -18.91 17.35 6.73
C HIS A 14 -19.54 16.69 7.95
N TYR A 15 -20.18 17.50 8.79
CA TYR A 15 -20.89 17.05 9.98
C TYR A 15 -22.38 17.34 9.84
N GLN A 16 -23.21 16.34 10.18
CA GLN A 16 -24.66 16.44 10.13
C GLN A 16 -25.26 15.91 11.42
N LEU A 17 -26.23 16.64 11.98
CA LEU A 17 -27.04 16.16 13.11
C LEU A 17 -28.14 15.26 12.57
N GLU A 18 -28.23 14.05 13.12
CA GLU A 18 -29.21 13.05 12.74
C GLU A 18 -30.49 13.17 13.60
N ALA A 19 -31.58 12.54 13.15
CA ALA A 19 -32.88 12.61 13.82
C ALA A 19 -32.90 12.05 15.25
N ASP A 20 -31.96 11.15 15.58
CA ASP A 20 -31.81 10.57 16.92
C ASP A 20 -30.84 11.36 17.83
N GLY A 21 -30.41 12.55 17.38
CA GLY A 21 -29.51 13.42 18.15
C GLY A 21 -28.04 13.05 18.06
N SER A 22 -27.67 12.00 17.33
CA SER A 22 -26.27 11.68 17.04
C SER A 22 -25.69 12.58 15.94
N ILE A 23 -24.36 12.69 15.90
CA ILE A 23 -23.64 13.46 14.90
C ILE A 23 -22.95 12.48 13.94
N ARG A 24 -23.25 12.62 12.65
CA ARG A 24 -22.57 11.92 11.57
C ARG A 24 -21.51 12.81 10.96
N GLY A 25 -20.27 12.33 10.90
CA GLY A 25 -19.14 12.94 10.23
C GLY A 25 -18.76 12.13 9.00
N SER A 26 -18.37 12.79 7.90
CA SER A 26 -17.88 12.12 6.70
C SER A 26 -16.86 12.98 5.98
N VAL A 27 -15.92 12.36 5.25
CA VAL A 27 -14.95 13.07 4.41
C VAL A 27 -15.26 12.76 2.94
N PRO A 28 -15.91 13.65 2.19
CA PRO A 28 -16.37 13.36 0.83
C PRO A 28 -15.26 12.94 -0.15
N THR A 29 -14.06 13.49 0.03
CA THR A 29 -12.87 13.16 -0.78
C THR A 29 -12.25 11.81 -0.45
N CYS A 30 -12.63 11.19 0.67
CA CYS A 30 -12.18 9.87 1.09
C CYS A 30 -13.39 8.91 1.19
N PRO A 31 -13.82 8.29 0.07
CA PRO A 31 -14.97 7.40 0.06
C PRO A 31 -14.84 6.27 1.08
N GLY A 32 -15.90 6.05 1.85
CA GLY A 32 -15.94 5.05 2.91
C GLY A 32 -15.51 5.57 4.29
N VAL A 33 -14.94 6.77 4.40
CA VAL A 33 -14.60 7.38 5.69
C VAL A 33 -15.79 8.16 6.26
N TRP A 34 -16.43 7.59 7.27
CA TRP A 34 -17.49 8.24 8.03
C TRP A 34 -17.57 7.68 9.45
N ALA A 35 -18.05 8.50 10.37
CA ALA A 35 -18.27 8.14 11.77
C ALA A 35 -19.64 8.65 12.24
N ARG A 36 -20.22 7.99 13.25
CA ARG A 36 -21.43 8.43 13.90
C ARG A 36 -21.28 8.27 15.41
N THR A 37 -21.45 9.35 16.16
CA THR A 37 -21.19 9.38 17.60
C THR A 37 -22.19 10.28 18.32
N GLY A 38 -22.18 10.25 19.65
CA GLY A 38 -23.09 11.08 20.47
C GLY A 38 -22.67 12.55 20.57
N THR A 39 -21.40 12.87 20.32
CA THR A 39 -20.87 14.24 20.40
C THR A 39 -19.96 14.59 19.22
N LEU A 40 -19.77 15.90 18.99
CA LEU A 40 -18.96 16.41 17.87
C LEU A 40 -17.48 16.06 18.06
N GLU A 41 -16.95 16.24 19.27
CA GLU A 41 -15.57 15.89 19.62
C GLU A 41 -15.28 14.40 19.41
N GLN A 42 -16.20 13.51 19.83
CA GLN A 42 -16.06 12.07 19.55
C GLN A 42 -16.10 11.78 18.05
N CYS A 43 -16.94 12.51 17.31
CA CYS A 43 -17.07 12.35 15.87
C CYS A 43 -15.76 12.73 15.18
N ARG A 44 -15.17 13.88 15.54
CA ARG A 44 -13.88 14.37 15.05
C ARG A 44 -12.76 13.37 15.30
N SER A 45 -12.61 12.90 16.54
CA SER A 45 -11.57 11.94 16.91
C SER A 45 -11.74 10.58 16.21
N SER A 46 -12.98 10.12 16.07
CA SER A 46 -13.28 8.87 15.34
C SER A 46 -12.99 9.02 13.85
N LEU A 47 -13.35 10.15 13.25
CA LEU A 47 -13.11 10.43 11.84
C LEU A 47 -11.62 10.52 11.52
N GLU A 48 -10.82 11.14 12.40
CA GLU A 48 -9.34 11.15 12.32
C GLU A 48 -8.77 9.73 12.30
N THR A 49 -9.20 8.88 13.25
CA THR A 49 -8.74 7.49 13.35
C THR A 49 -9.10 6.66 12.11
N LEU A 50 -10.34 6.79 11.61
CA LEU A 50 -10.79 6.08 10.41
C LEU A 50 -10.07 6.57 9.16
N LEU A 51 -9.78 7.87 9.08
CA LEU A 51 -9.02 8.46 7.98
C LEU A 51 -7.57 7.93 7.97
N GLU A 52 -6.92 7.79 9.13
CA GLU A 52 -5.60 7.15 9.23
C GLU A 52 -5.63 5.71 8.70
N GLN A 53 -6.61 4.92 9.13
CA GLN A 53 -6.75 3.53 8.67
C GLN A 53 -7.00 3.45 7.15
N TRP A 54 -7.82 4.35 6.62
CA TRP A 54 -8.10 4.42 5.19
C TRP A 54 -6.85 4.77 4.37
N ILE A 55 -6.04 5.71 4.85
CA ILE A 55 -4.76 6.06 4.22
C ILE A 55 -3.82 4.85 4.23
N LEU A 56 -3.70 4.16 5.38
CA LEU A 56 -2.85 2.97 5.50
C LEU A 56 -3.30 1.85 4.56
N GLN A 57 -4.60 1.64 4.42
CA GLN A 57 -5.16 0.64 3.52
C GLN A 57 -4.77 0.92 2.06
N ARG A 58 -4.91 2.18 1.60
CA ARG A 58 -4.50 2.56 0.24
C ARG A 58 -3.00 2.43 0.02
N VAL A 59 -2.19 2.87 0.99
CA VAL A 59 -0.73 2.73 0.92
C VAL A 59 -0.33 1.27 0.81
N TRP A 60 -0.94 0.39 1.60
CA TRP A 60 -0.70 -1.05 1.55
C TRP A 60 -1.14 -1.68 0.22
N ALA A 61 -2.28 -1.23 -0.32
CA ALA A 61 -2.79 -1.68 -1.62
C ALA A 61 -2.06 -1.04 -2.82
N HIS A 62 -1.06 -0.18 -2.57
CA HIS A 62 -0.37 0.60 -3.61
C HIS A 62 -1.32 1.44 -4.48
N GLU A 63 -2.46 1.84 -3.93
CA GLU A 63 -3.44 2.67 -4.61
C GLU A 63 -3.11 4.16 -4.50
N PRO A 64 -3.41 4.95 -5.54
CA PRO A 64 -3.24 6.39 -5.47
C PRO A 64 -4.17 6.99 -4.41
N LEU A 65 -3.64 7.97 -3.68
CA LEU A 65 -4.44 8.86 -2.84
C LEU A 65 -4.94 10.05 -3.66
N PRO A 66 -6.18 10.51 -3.42
CA PRO A 66 -6.70 11.72 -4.04
C PRO A 66 -5.87 12.94 -3.63
N GLU A 67 -5.83 13.97 -4.46
CA GLU A 67 -5.25 15.25 -4.08
C GLU A 67 -6.28 16.06 -3.28
N ILE A 68 -5.86 16.61 -2.14
CA ILE A 68 -6.75 17.33 -1.21
C ILE A 68 -6.14 18.69 -0.88
N ASN A 69 -6.81 19.79 -1.26
CA ASN A 69 -6.33 21.17 -1.06
C ASN A 69 -4.86 21.38 -1.52
N GLY A 70 -4.49 20.80 -2.67
CA GLY A 70 -3.12 20.88 -3.19
C GLY A 70 -2.10 19.97 -2.48
N GLN A 71 -2.53 19.20 -1.46
CA GLN A 71 -1.69 18.19 -0.81
C GLN A 71 -1.75 16.89 -1.62
N LYS A 72 -0.58 16.48 -2.12
CA LYS A 72 -0.40 15.20 -2.81
C LYS A 72 0.50 14.29 -1.99
N LEU A 73 0.05 13.05 -1.78
CA LEU A 73 0.83 12.01 -1.12
C LEU A 73 1.12 10.88 -2.12
N ALA A 74 2.38 10.76 -2.52
CA ALA A 74 2.81 9.75 -3.47
C ALA A 74 3.04 8.42 -2.76
N VAL A 75 2.38 7.36 -3.25
CA VAL A 75 2.65 5.98 -2.81
C VAL A 75 3.68 5.39 -3.76
N HIS A 76 4.83 5.01 -3.20
CA HIS A 76 5.86 4.31 -3.96
C HIS A 76 5.49 2.82 -4.04
N VAL A 77 5.49 2.27 -5.25
CA VAL A 77 5.32 0.84 -5.47
C VAL A 77 6.72 0.23 -5.61
N PRO A 78 7.21 -0.53 -4.61
CA PRO A 78 8.52 -1.16 -4.71
C PRO A 78 8.51 -2.13 -5.89
N GLY A 79 9.45 -1.96 -6.82
CA GLY A 79 9.57 -2.78 -8.02
C GLY A 79 8.97 -2.17 -9.29
N ALA A 80 8.24 -1.06 -9.24
CA ALA A 80 7.83 -0.34 -10.46
C ALA A 80 9.02 0.28 -11.21
N ASP A 81 10.04 0.73 -10.47
CA ASP A 81 11.33 1.17 -11.04
C ASP A 81 12.19 0.01 -11.57
N PHE A 82 11.82 -1.23 -11.21
CA PHE A 82 12.44 -2.49 -11.62
C PHE A 82 11.44 -3.36 -12.38
N ALA A 83 10.54 -2.77 -13.19
CA ALA A 83 9.81 -3.57 -14.17
C ALA A 83 10.87 -4.37 -14.94
N PRO A 84 10.94 -5.71 -14.81
CA PRO A 84 11.87 -6.44 -15.61
C PRO A 84 11.45 -6.12 -17.05
N THR A 85 12.39 -5.65 -17.86
CA THR A 85 12.27 -5.72 -19.31
C THR A 85 12.34 -7.19 -19.68
N THR A 86 11.38 -7.96 -19.20
CA THR A 86 11.00 -9.20 -19.82
C THR A 86 9.66 -8.87 -20.44
N SER A 87 9.75 -8.14 -21.57
CA SER A 87 8.94 -8.48 -22.72
C SER A 87 9.18 -9.96 -23.01
N VAL A 88 8.56 -10.84 -22.22
CA VAL A 88 8.29 -12.19 -22.67
C VAL A 88 7.23 -11.96 -23.74
N ALA A 89 7.67 -11.89 -24.99
CA ALA A 89 6.78 -12.06 -26.12
C ALA A 89 5.89 -13.27 -25.79
N PRO A 90 4.56 -13.19 -25.94
CA PRO A 90 3.70 -14.32 -25.68
C PRO A 90 4.28 -15.50 -26.47
N LEU A 91 4.71 -16.54 -25.75
CA LEU A 91 5.14 -17.78 -26.37
C LEU A 91 3.89 -18.32 -27.08
N SER A 92 3.80 -18.05 -28.38
CA SER A 92 2.98 -18.81 -29.30
C SER A 92 3.57 -20.21 -29.37
N HIS A 93 3.29 -21.03 -28.36
CA HIS A 93 3.49 -22.47 -28.45
C HIS A 93 2.11 -23.07 -28.52
N GLY A 94 1.86 -23.68 -29.67
CA GLY A 94 0.59 -24.27 -30.03
C GLY A 94 0.09 -25.23 -28.96
N SER A 95 -1.24 -25.24 -28.85
CA SER A 95 -2.02 -26.46 -28.70
C SER A 95 -1.31 -27.66 -29.33
N ALA A 96 -0.82 -28.59 -28.51
CA ALA A 96 -0.62 -30.01 -28.83
C ALA A 96 0.17 -30.74 -27.71
N ALA A 97 -0.34 -30.78 -26.46
CA ALA A 97 0.19 -31.73 -25.47
C ALA A 97 -0.75 -32.01 -24.28
N MET A 98 -2.07 -31.96 -24.42
CA MET A 98 -3.00 -32.41 -23.37
C MET A 98 -4.21 -33.09 -24.03
N ALA A 99 -3.96 -34.19 -24.75
CA ALA A 99 -5.04 -35.10 -25.13
C ALA A 99 -5.01 -36.27 -24.14
N GLY A 100 -5.95 -36.29 -23.19
CA GLY A 100 -6.21 -37.47 -22.35
C GLY A 100 -6.13 -37.29 -20.83
N LEU A 101 -6.13 -36.06 -20.29
CA LEU A 101 -6.26 -35.85 -18.85
C LEU A 101 -7.70 -35.54 -18.47
N THR A 102 -8.12 -36.06 -17.33
CA THR A 102 -9.40 -35.67 -16.71
C THR A 102 -9.28 -34.27 -16.10
N PRO A 103 -10.38 -33.51 -15.96
CA PRO A 103 -10.35 -32.15 -15.41
C PRO A 103 -9.71 -32.05 -14.01
N GLU A 104 -9.79 -33.11 -13.21
CA GLU A 104 -9.15 -33.17 -11.90
C GLU A 104 -7.63 -33.29 -11.99
N GLU A 105 -7.12 -34.02 -12.99
CA GLU A 105 -5.69 -34.14 -13.24
C GLU A 105 -5.12 -32.86 -13.84
N GLU A 106 -5.88 -32.13 -14.67
CA GLU A 106 -5.51 -30.79 -15.14
C GLU A 106 -5.44 -29.79 -13.98
N ALA A 107 -6.44 -29.78 -13.10
CA ALA A 107 -6.45 -28.93 -11.92
C ALA A 107 -5.27 -29.28 -10.98
N ALA A 108 -5.04 -30.57 -10.73
CA ALA A 108 -3.91 -31.03 -9.92
C ALA A 108 -2.55 -30.67 -10.54
N ALA A 109 -2.41 -30.77 -11.86
CA ALA A 109 -1.20 -30.36 -12.57
C ALA A 109 -0.95 -28.85 -12.47
N ILE A 110 -2.00 -28.04 -12.62
CA ILE A 110 -1.92 -26.58 -12.43
C ILE A 110 -1.53 -26.26 -10.98
N PHE A 111 -2.19 -26.87 -9.99
CA PHE A 111 -1.88 -26.67 -8.57
C PHE A 111 -0.45 -27.11 -8.21
N ALA A 112 0.02 -28.24 -8.75
CA ALA A 112 1.39 -28.70 -8.54
C ALA A 112 2.43 -27.76 -9.17
N LEU A 113 2.14 -27.23 -10.37
CA LEU A 113 3.01 -26.30 -11.07
C LEU A 113 3.06 -24.93 -10.38
N VAL A 114 1.91 -24.41 -9.94
CA VAL A 114 1.81 -23.21 -9.10
C VAL A 114 2.52 -23.42 -7.76
N GLY A 115 2.32 -24.57 -7.11
CA GLY A 115 3.00 -24.94 -5.87
C GLY A 115 4.52 -24.97 -6.03
N MET A 116 5.04 -25.56 -7.10
CA MET A 116 6.48 -25.53 -7.42
C MET A 116 6.99 -24.11 -7.69
N MET A 117 6.24 -23.27 -8.39
CA MET A 117 6.63 -21.88 -8.65
C MET A 117 6.68 -21.05 -7.37
N LEU A 118 5.75 -21.29 -6.44
CA LEU A 118 5.71 -20.60 -5.15
C LEU A 118 6.77 -21.14 -4.17
N ASP A 119 7.05 -22.45 -4.16
CA ASP A 119 8.04 -23.07 -3.27
C ASP A 119 9.50 -22.80 -3.71
N GLN A 120 9.72 -22.51 -4.99
CA GLN A 120 11.00 -22.00 -5.52
C GLN A 120 11.26 -20.54 -5.13
N GLN A 121 10.26 -19.78 -4.66
CA GLN A 121 10.46 -18.42 -4.13
C GLN A 121 10.99 -18.47 -2.69
N LYS A 122 12.09 -19.19 -2.47
CA LYS A 122 12.93 -18.95 -1.30
C LYS A 122 13.53 -17.57 -1.47
N HIS A 123 12.95 -16.57 -0.83
CA HIS A 123 13.54 -15.23 -0.72
C HIS A 123 14.88 -15.33 0.01
N ARG A 124 15.93 -15.64 -0.73
CA ARG A 124 17.31 -15.53 -0.27
C ARG A 124 17.66 -14.06 -0.39
N ILE A 125 17.90 -13.40 0.74
CA ILE A 125 18.55 -12.08 0.73
C ILE A 125 19.97 -12.31 0.22
N VAL A 126 20.16 -12.23 -1.10
CA VAL A 126 21.46 -12.47 -1.76
C VAL A 126 22.42 -11.31 -1.50
N SER A 127 21.88 -10.10 -1.29
CA SER A 127 22.62 -8.95 -0.77
C SER A 127 21.66 -7.84 -0.36
N ILE A 128 21.87 -7.20 0.78
CA ILE A 128 21.34 -5.86 1.03
C ILE A 128 22.31 -4.91 0.34
N ARG A 129 22.02 -4.50 -0.90
CA ARG A 129 22.75 -3.37 -1.49
C ARG A 129 22.29 -2.12 -0.72
N PRO A 130 23.19 -1.41 -0.02
CA PRO A 130 22.79 -0.16 0.59
C PRO A 130 22.46 0.80 -0.56
N VAL A 131 21.19 1.19 -0.67
CA VAL A 131 20.81 2.32 -1.51
C VAL A 131 21.55 3.53 -0.94
N GLU A 132 22.45 4.14 -1.72
CA GLU A 132 23.22 5.31 -1.28
C GLU A 132 22.34 6.57 -1.26
N SER A 133 21.35 6.57 -0.38
CA SER A 133 20.54 7.75 -0.12
C SER A 133 21.35 8.81 0.63
N ALA A 134 20.91 10.07 0.58
CA ALA A 134 21.48 11.15 1.38
C ALA A 134 21.45 10.82 2.88
N TRP A 135 20.37 10.17 3.35
CA TRP A 135 20.23 9.71 4.72
C TRP A 135 21.25 8.62 5.08
N SER A 136 21.46 7.65 4.19
CA SER A 136 22.45 6.58 4.41
C SER A 136 23.88 7.12 4.49
N ARG A 137 24.20 8.16 3.72
CA ARG A 137 25.51 8.84 3.77
C ARG A 137 25.69 9.62 5.08
N GLU A 138 24.66 10.33 5.52
CA GLU A 138 24.68 11.09 6.78
C GLU A 138 24.81 10.17 7.99
N GLY A 139 24.05 9.07 8.04
CA GLY A 139 24.17 8.08 9.10
C GLY A 139 25.57 7.48 9.23
N ARG A 140 26.22 7.13 8.09
CA ARG A 140 27.62 6.67 8.10
C ARG A 140 28.57 7.75 8.64
N ARG A 141 28.39 9.02 8.27
CA ARG A 141 29.21 10.14 8.77
C ARG A 141 29.12 10.26 10.29
N GLN A 142 27.92 10.17 10.86
CA GLN A 142 27.69 10.28 12.30
C GLN A 142 28.33 9.12 13.09
N ILE A 143 28.24 7.89 12.56
CA ILE A 143 28.90 6.72 13.16
C ILE A 143 30.43 6.87 13.12
N HIS A 144 31.00 7.34 12.00
CA HIS A 144 32.45 7.56 11.94
C HIS A 144 32.91 8.73 12.82
N ALA A 145 32.09 9.76 12.98
CA ALA A 145 32.37 10.88 13.88
C ALA A 145 32.39 10.46 15.35
N SER A 146 31.48 9.57 15.77
CA SER A 146 31.44 9.08 17.16
C SER A 146 32.64 8.20 17.52
N HIS A 147 33.18 7.44 16.55
CA HIS A 147 34.38 6.61 16.75
C HIS A 147 35.71 7.37 16.74
N ARG A 148 35.75 8.61 16.23
CA ARG A 148 36.95 9.48 16.27
C ARG A 148 37.12 10.28 17.56
N LEU A 149 36.11 10.27 18.42
CA LEU A 149 36.12 10.98 19.70
C LEU A 149 36.48 10.08 20.90
N ARG A 150 37.14 8.93 20.67
CA ARG A 150 37.74 8.10 21.72
C ARG A 150 39.25 8.08 21.61
#